data_AF-A0A6G1SIU3-F1
#
_entry.id   AF-A0A6G1SIU3-F1
#
_cell.length_a   1.000
_cell.length_b   1.000
_cell.length_c   1.000
_cell.angle_alpha   90.00
_cell.angle_beta   90.00
_cell.angle_gamma   90.00
#
_symmetry.space_group_name_H-M   'P 1'
#
loop_
_entity.id
_entity.type
_entity.pdbx_description
1 polymer ?
#
loop_
_entity_poly.entity_id
_entity_poly.type
_entity_poly.pdbx_seq_one_letter_code
_entity_poly.pdbx_strand_id
1 'polypeptide(L)'
;SADGTRIPGNIEPNQVPQMITITFNGAVNVDNVDLYDEIFNGQRQNPNGCQIRGTFFASHKYTNYAALQDLHRRGHEVGVFSLTHKDDPNYWTGGSYDDWLAEMAGARLVIERFSNITDGSIIGVRAPYLRVGGNNQFT
;
A
#
# COMPACT_ATOMS: atom_id res chain seq x y z
N SER A 1 3.01 20.81 -12.05
CA SER A 1 2.87 22.28 -12.21
C SER A 1 3.31 22.94 -10.92
N ALA A 2 3.35 24.28 -10.87
CA ALA A 2 3.72 25.01 -9.66
C ALA A 2 2.78 24.73 -8.47
N ASP A 3 1.53 24.38 -8.74
CA ASP A 3 0.45 24.20 -7.76
C ASP A 3 -0.09 22.76 -7.67
N GLY A 4 0.46 21.84 -8.46
CA GLY A 4 0.02 20.43 -8.53
C GLY A 4 -1.31 20.17 -9.23
N THR A 5 -1.98 21.16 -9.84
CA THR A 5 -3.33 20.98 -10.44
C THR A 5 -3.33 20.65 -11.93
N ARG A 6 -2.22 20.89 -12.65
CA ARG A 6 -2.17 20.71 -14.10
C ARG A 6 -2.15 19.23 -14.46
N ILE A 7 -3.04 18.84 -15.38
CA ILE A 7 -3.10 17.51 -15.95
C ILE A 7 -1.75 17.16 -16.63
N PRO A 8 -1.13 16.01 -16.30
CA PRO A 8 0.08 15.54 -16.96
C PRO A 8 -0.10 15.44 -18.48
N GLY A 9 0.94 15.81 -19.24
CA GLY A 9 0.87 15.79 -20.72
C GLY A 9 0.00 16.88 -21.34
N ASN A 10 -0.62 17.75 -20.54
CA ASN A 10 -1.44 18.88 -21.01
C ASN A 10 -2.61 18.45 -21.92
N ILE A 11 -3.20 17.29 -21.64
CA ILE A 11 -4.42 16.81 -22.31
C ILE A 11 -5.67 17.45 -21.70
N GLU A 12 -6.76 17.50 -22.48
CA GLU A 12 -8.01 18.11 -22.04
C GLU A 12 -8.70 17.26 -20.94
N PRO A 13 -9.35 17.86 -19.93
CA PRO A 13 -9.97 17.12 -18.83
C PRO A 13 -10.97 16.04 -19.27
N ASN A 14 -11.71 16.27 -20.36
CA ASN A 14 -12.67 15.31 -20.91
C ASN A 14 -12.01 14.08 -21.58
N GLN A 15 -10.69 14.12 -21.81
CA GLN A 15 -9.90 13.01 -22.34
C GLN A 15 -9.17 12.23 -21.23
N VAL A 16 -9.18 12.73 -19.98
CA VAL A 16 -8.50 12.08 -18.85
C VAL A 16 -9.38 10.97 -18.27
N PRO A 17 -8.88 9.72 -18.19
CA PRO A 17 -9.53 8.69 -17.40
C PRO A 17 -9.57 9.08 -15.91
N GLN A 18 -10.75 9.12 -15.31
CA GLN A 18 -10.87 9.35 -13.87
C GLN A 18 -10.36 8.13 -13.10
N MET A 19 -9.19 8.26 -12.49
CA MET A 19 -8.62 7.20 -11.64
C MET A 19 -9.24 7.24 -10.25
N ILE A 20 -9.47 6.05 -9.68
CA ILE A 20 -9.93 5.87 -8.29
C ILE A 20 -9.02 4.82 -7.65
N THR A 21 -8.32 5.20 -6.59
CA THR A 21 -7.42 4.30 -5.85
C THR A 21 -8.08 3.85 -4.55
N ILE A 22 -8.56 2.61 -4.51
CA ILE A 22 -9.12 2.00 -3.30
C ILE A 22 -7.95 1.44 -2.48
N THR A 23 -7.79 1.90 -1.24
CA THR A 23 -6.69 1.47 -0.39
C THR A 23 -7.15 0.97 0.97
N PHE A 24 -6.56 -0.12 1.45
CA PHE A 24 -6.77 -0.65 2.80
C PHE A 24 -5.47 -0.56 3.60
N ASN A 25 -5.58 -0.24 4.89
CA ASN A 25 -4.44 -0.13 5.80
C ASN A 25 -4.58 -1.14 6.94
N GLY A 26 -3.46 -1.71 7.38
CA GLY A 26 -3.41 -2.56 8.56
C GLY A 26 -3.16 -4.03 8.22
N ALA A 27 -3.50 -4.91 9.16
CA ALA A 27 -3.23 -6.34 9.01
C ALA A 27 -4.23 -7.01 8.05
N VAL A 28 -3.74 -7.89 7.18
CA VAL A 28 -4.60 -8.74 6.32
C VAL A 28 -4.70 -10.11 6.94
N ASN A 29 -5.90 -10.54 7.31
CA ASN A 29 -6.11 -11.78 8.05
C ASN A 29 -7.54 -12.34 7.86
N VAL A 30 -7.88 -13.38 8.61
CA VAL A 30 -9.21 -14.03 8.53
C VAL A 30 -10.38 -13.09 8.82
N ASP A 31 -10.16 -11.96 9.50
CA ASP A 31 -11.22 -11.02 9.85
C ASP A 31 -11.68 -10.18 8.63
N ASN A 32 -10.85 -10.08 7.59
CA ASN A 32 -11.09 -9.17 6.46
C ASN A 32 -10.94 -9.78 5.06
N VAL A 33 -10.33 -10.96 4.92
CA VAL A 33 -10.20 -11.63 3.61
C VAL A 33 -11.54 -11.88 2.92
N ASP A 34 -12.57 -12.29 3.66
CA ASP A 34 -13.91 -12.55 3.10
C ASP A 34 -14.54 -11.26 2.52
N LEU A 35 -14.33 -10.12 3.20
CA LEU A 35 -14.76 -8.82 2.71
C LEU A 35 -14.01 -8.43 1.43
N TYR A 36 -12.70 -8.67 1.38
CA TYR A 36 -11.91 -8.38 0.19
C TYR A 36 -12.35 -9.25 -0.99
N ASP A 37 -12.70 -10.51 -0.76
CA ASP A 37 -13.23 -11.40 -1.80
C ASP A 37 -14.61 -10.97 -2.29
N GLU A 38 -15.46 -10.44 -1.41
CA GLU A 38 -16.75 -9.86 -1.81
C GLU A 38 -16.56 -8.62 -2.71
N ILE A 39 -15.62 -7.72 -2.35
CA ILE A 39 -15.32 -6.49 -3.10
C ILE A 39 -14.62 -6.81 -4.43
N PHE A 40 -13.65 -7.73 -4.41
CA PHE A 40 -12.80 -8.09 -5.55
C PHE A 40 -13.15 -9.46 -6.15
N ASN A 41 -14.45 -9.77 -6.22
CA ASN A 41 -15.01 -11.05 -6.68
C ASN A 41 -14.78 -11.40 -8.17
N GLY A 42 -14.00 -10.60 -8.91
CA GLY A 42 -13.71 -10.78 -10.33
C GLY A 42 -14.84 -10.38 -11.30
N GLN A 43 -16.03 -10.01 -10.81
CA GLN A 43 -17.14 -9.55 -11.65
C GLN A 43 -17.10 -8.04 -11.93
N ARG A 44 -16.46 -7.27 -11.05
CA ARG A 44 -16.29 -5.82 -11.21
C ARG A 44 -15.11 -5.53 -12.14
N GLN A 45 -15.39 -4.92 -13.30
CA GLN A 45 -14.39 -4.65 -14.33
C GLN A 45 -14.29 -3.14 -14.63
N ASN A 46 -13.08 -2.71 -14.97
CA ASN A 46 -12.81 -1.40 -15.55
C ASN A 46 -13.26 -1.36 -17.03
N PRO A 47 -13.37 -0.17 -17.64
CA PRO A 47 -13.74 -0.04 -19.05
C PRO A 47 -12.85 -0.81 -20.04
N ASN A 48 -11.63 -1.20 -19.64
CA ASN A 48 -10.72 -2.02 -20.43
C ASN A 48 -10.97 -3.55 -20.29
N GLY A 49 -11.99 -3.98 -19.55
CA GLY A 49 -12.32 -5.38 -19.30
C GLY A 49 -11.46 -6.06 -18.21
N CYS A 50 -10.43 -5.39 -17.69
CA CYS A 50 -9.67 -5.90 -16.55
C CYS A 50 -10.47 -5.75 -15.25
N GLN A 51 -10.29 -6.69 -14.34
CA GLN A 51 -10.86 -6.61 -12.99
C GLN A 51 -10.34 -5.36 -12.24
N ILE A 52 -11.18 -4.77 -11.39
CA ILE A 52 -10.75 -3.67 -10.52
C ILE A 52 -9.70 -4.14 -9.51
N ARG A 53 -8.80 -3.24 -9.11
CA ARG A 53 -7.70 -3.51 -8.18
C ARG A 53 -7.72 -2.54 -7.00
N GLY A 54 -7.35 -3.01 -5.83
CA GLY A 54 -7.00 -2.18 -4.68
C GLY A 54 -5.50 -2.26 -4.34
N THR A 55 -5.10 -1.36 -3.44
CA THR A 55 -3.75 -1.32 -2.83
C THR A 55 -3.86 -1.62 -1.33
N PHE A 56 -3.05 -2.54 -0.85
CA PHE A 56 -3.02 -2.95 0.55
C PHE A 56 -1.73 -2.49 1.22
N PHE A 57 -1.82 -1.49 2.09
CA PHE A 57 -0.72 -1.08 2.96
C PHE A 57 -0.74 -1.97 4.20
N ALA A 58 0.04 -3.05 4.16
CA ALA A 58 0.04 -4.08 5.18
C ALA A 58 1.00 -3.76 6.33
N SER A 59 0.51 -3.91 7.57
CA SER A 59 1.37 -3.95 8.77
C SER A 59 1.73 -5.39 9.10
N HIS A 60 2.86 -5.61 9.78
CA HIS A 60 3.34 -6.96 10.06
C HIS A 60 2.47 -7.72 11.09
N LYS A 61 2.13 -7.06 12.20
CA LYS A 61 1.47 -7.71 13.34
C LYS A 61 0.09 -8.26 12.92
N TYR A 62 -0.13 -9.55 13.18
CA TYR A 62 -1.37 -10.30 12.86
C TYR A 62 -1.68 -10.54 11.38
N THR A 63 -0.77 -10.18 10.46
CA THR A 63 -0.95 -10.43 9.03
C THR A 63 -0.72 -11.90 8.68
N ASN A 64 -1.65 -12.46 7.91
CA ASN A 64 -1.50 -13.74 7.23
C ASN A 64 -0.82 -13.50 5.87
N TYR A 65 0.46 -13.85 5.77
CA TYR A 65 1.24 -13.65 4.55
C TYR A 65 0.80 -14.51 3.35
N ALA A 66 0.10 -15.63 3.59
CA ALA A 66 -0.49 -16.41 2.50
C ALA A 66 -1.68 -15.67 1.86
N ALA A 67 -2.46 -14.95 2.67
CA ALA A 67 -3.54 -14.10 2.16
C ALA A 67 -2.98 -12.91 1.37
N LEU A 68 -1.91 -12.26 1.85
CA LEU A 68 -1.21 -11.23 1.09
C LEU A 68 -0.62 -11.74 -0.23
N GLN A 69 -0.03 -12.94 -0.22
CA GLN A 69 0.47 -13.59 -1.42
C GLN A 69 -0.65 -13.80 -2.43
N ASP A 70 -1.83 -14.27 -2.00
CA ASP A 70 -2.96 -14.47 -2.89
C ASP A 70 -3.52 -13.15 -3.45
N LEU A 71 -3.61 -12.10 -2.64
CA LEU A 71 -4.00 -10.76 -3.10
C LEU A 71 -3.03 -10.23 -4.17
N HIS A 72 -1.72 -10.36 -3.94
CA HIS A 72 -0.70 -9.98 -4.91
C HIS A 72 -0.80 -10.81 -6.20
N ARG A 73 -0.97 -12.13 -6.09
CA ARG A 73 -1.17 -13.04 -7.22
C ARG A 73 -2.40 -12.68 -8.05
N ARG A 74 -3.45 -12.15 -7.42
CA ARG A 74 -4.66 -11.62 -8.09
C ARG A 74 -4.45 -10.25 -8.75
N GLY A 75 -3.27 -9.66 -8.61
CA GLY A 75 -2.87 -8.39 -9.22
C GLY A 75 -3.17 -7.16 -8.37
N HIS A 76 -3.47 -7.33 -7.09
CA HIS A 76 -3.55 -6.20 -6.15
C HIS A 76 -2.16 -5.72 -5.78
N GLU A 77 -2.03 -4.41 -5.54
CA GLU A 77 -0.78 -3.84 -5.08
C GLU A 77 -0.60 -4.10 -3.58
N VAL A 78 0.63 -4.42 -3.17
CA VAL A 78 1.01 -4.56 -1.76
C VAL A 78 2.05 -3.49 -1.44
N GLY A 79 1.75 -2.66 -0.45
CA GLY A 79 2.62 -1.65 0.11
C GLY A 79 2.88 -1.88 1.60
N VAL A 80 3.80 -1.10 2.16
CA VAL A 80 4.25 -1.23 3.54
C VAL A 80 3.54 -0.23 4.45
N PHE A 81 3.08 -0.71 5.61
CA PHE A 81 2.46 0.10 6.67
C PHE A 81 3.15 -0.08 8.03
N SER A 82 4.49 -0.05 8.02
CA SER A 82 5.41 -0.33 9.13
C SER A 82 5.39 -1.77 9.67
N LEU A 83 6.44 -2.11 10.42
CA LEU A 83 6.55 -3.40 11.09
C LEU A 83 5.75 -3.38 12.40
N THR A 84 6.07 -2.45 13.30
CA THR A 84 5.54 -2.51 14.66
C THR A 84 4.22 -1.77 14.80
N HIS A 85 3.93 -0.81 13.92
CA HIS A 85 2.79 0.10 14.03
C HIS A 85 2.70 0.72 15.44
N LYS A 86 3.82 1.30 15.94
CA LYS A 86 3.86 1.94 17.27
C LYS A 86 2.74 2.96 17.41
N ASP A 87 2.05 2.90 18.55
CA ASP A 87 0.88 3.74 18.84
C ASP A 87 1.23 5.21 19.12
N ASP A 88 2.49 5.52 19.46
CA ASP A 88 2.95 6.89 19.72
C ASP A 88 3.13 7.67 18.40
N PRO A 89 2.31 8.71 18.11
CA PRO A 89 2.45 9.48 16.89
C PRO A 89 3.75 10.32 16.81
N ASN A 90 4.37 10.63 17.95
CA ASN A 90 5.61 11.39 18.00
C ASN A 90 6.80 10.56 17.56
N TYR A 91 6.76 9.23 17.77
CA TYR A 91 7.76 8.30 17.25
C TYR A 91 7.95 8.44 15.74
N TRP A 92 6.86 8.57 14.99
CA TRP A 92 6.88 8.71 13.54
C TRP A 92 7.36 10.11 13.11
N THR A 93 6.85 11.15 13.76
CA THR A 93 7.16 12.54 13.38
C THR A 93 8.62 12.89 13.67
N GLY A 94 9.16 12.41 14.79
CA GLY A 94 10.55 12.63 15.21
C GLY A 94 11.50 11.46 14.89
N GLY A 95 11.06 10.47 14.14
CA GLY A 95 11.82 9.27 13.84
C GLY A 95 13.12 9.57 13.09
N SER A 96 14.19 8.87 13.46
CA SER A 96 15.47 8.94 12.76
C SER A 96 15.40 8.20 11.42
N TYR A 97 16.40 8.40 10.56
CA TYR A 97 16.54 7.62 9.33
C TYR A 97 16.54 6.11 9.61
N ASP A 98 17.28 5.68 10.65
CA ASP A 98 17.38 4.26 11.02
C ASP A 98 16.05 3.70 11.53
N ASP A 99 15.23 4.51 12.22
CA ASP A 99 13.86 4.13 12.60
C ASP A 99 12.99 3.87 11.37
N TRP A 100 12.98 4.81 10.41
CA TRP A 100 12.21 4.67 9.17
C TRP A 100 12.70 3.50 8.32
N LEU A 101 14.02 3.31 8.22
CA LEU A 101 14.64 2.18 7.53
C LEU A 101 14.20 0.85 8.16
N ALA A 102 14.30 0.73 9.48
CA ALA A 102 13.92 -0.49 10.19
C ALA A 102 12.41 -0.78 10.06
N GLU A 103 11.56 0.23 10.18
CA GLU A 103 10.10 0.06 10.11
C GLU A 103 9.60 -0.23 8.70
N MET A 104 10.12 0.46 7.68
CA MET A 104 9.60 0.37 6.32
C MET A 104 10.35 -0.67 5.47
N ALA A 105 11.69 -0.58 5.40
CA ALA A 105 12.45 -1.56 4.64
C ALA A 105 12.45 -2.93 5.32
N GLY A 106 12.46 -2.96 6.67
CA GLY A 106 12.28 -4.20 7.42
C GLY A 106 10.93 -4.87 7.12
N ALA A 107 9.83 -4.12 7.14
CA ALA A 107 8.53 -4.67 6.79
C ALA A 107 8.44 -5.13 5.31
N ARG A 108 9.09 -4.43 4.37
CA ARG A 108 9.22 -4.91 2.98
C ARG A 108 9.88 -6.29 2.93
N LEU A 109 11.04 -6.45 3.58
CA LEU A 109 11.77 -7.72 3.59
C LEU A 109 10.93 -8.86 4.18
N VAL A 110 10.16 -8.56 5.23
CA VAL A 110 9.24 -9.54 5.84
C VAL A 110 8.14 -9.93 4.85
N ILE A 111 7.49 -8.98 4.18
CA ILE A 111 6.45 -9.28 3.18
C ILE A 111 7.03 -10.09 2.01
N GLU A 112 8.15 -9.64 1.42
CA GLU A 112 8.82 -10.35 0.31
C GLU A 112 9.13 -11.81 0.69
N ARG A 113 9.70 -12.00 1.89
CA ARG A 113 10.10 -13.33 2.36
C ARG A 113 8.92 -14.25 2.66
N PHE A 114 7.92 -13.77 3.39
CA PHE A 114 6.83 -14.62 3.88
C PHE A 114 5.65 -14.74 2.90
N SER A 115 5.47 -13.78 1.98
CA SER A 115 4.51 -13.89 0.87
C SER A 115 5.14 -14.38 -0.44
N ASN A 116 6.46 -14.63 -0.47
CA ASN A 116 7.19 -15.09 -1.65
C ASN A 116 6.98 -14.17 -2.88
N ILE A 117 7.05 -12.86 -2.66
CA ILE A 117 6.97 -11.83 -3.72
C ILE A 117 8.39 -11.40 -4.04
N THR A 118 8.84 -11.66 -5.27
CA THR A 118 10.26 -11.52 -5.67
C THR A 118 10.48 -10.64 -6.90
N ASP A 119 9.41 -10.02 -7.43
CA ASP A 119 9.43 -9.20 -8.64
C ASP A 119 9.79 -7.72 -8.36
N GLY A 120 10.07 -7.38 -7.10
CA GLY A 120 10.38 -6.02 -6.67
C GLY A 120 9.17 -5.08 -6.69
N SER A 121 7.93 -5.60 -6.72
CA SER A 121 6.73 -4.76 -6.81
C SER A 121 6.32 -4.06 -5.50
N ILE A 122 6.96 -4.38 -4.37
CA ILE A 122 6.63 -3.77 -3.06
C ILE A 122 7.39 -2.46 -2.91
N ILE A 123 6.79 -1.40 -3.44
CA ILE A 123 7.41 -0.06 -3.54
C ILE A 123 6.64 1.04 -2.80
N GLY A 124 5.36 0.78 -2.47
CA GLY A 124 4.52 1.74 -1.76
C GLY A 124 4.81 1.80 -0.27
N VAL A 125 4.81 3.01 0.30
CA VAL A 125 4.94 3.24 1.75
C VAL A 125 3.80 4.13 2.22
N ARG A 126 3.20 3.79 3.37
CA ARG A 126 2.31 4.68 4.10
C ARG A 126 2.66 4.66 5.58
N ALA A 127 2.80 5.83 6.17
CA ALA A 127 3.12 5.96 7.58
C ALA A 127 1.88 5.71 8.47
N PRO A 128 2.03 4.99 9.60
CA PRO A 128 0.99 4.93 10.62
C PRO A 128 0.52 6.31 11.06
N TYR A 129 -0.79 6.43 11.32
CA TYR A 129 -1.46 7.71 11.66
C TYR A 129 -1.25 8.86 10.66
N LEU A 130 -0.77 8.56 9.45
CA LEU A 130 -0.39 9.54 8.43
C LEU A 130 0.63 10.58 8.95
N ARG A 131 1.49 10.16 9.89
CA ARG A 131 2.55 11.03 10.43
C ARG A 131 3.76 11.03 9.50
N VAL A 132 4.02 12.20 8.92
CA VAL A 132 5.15 12.42 8.03
C VAL A 132 6.42 12.61 8.86
N GLY A 133 7.50 11.89 8.51
CA GLY A 133 8.79 11.91 9.21
C GLY A 133 9.79 12.96 8.71
N GLY A 134 9.33 14.00 8.03
CA GLY A 134 10.19 15.00 7.39
C GLY A 134 11.17 14.38 6.40
N ASN A 135 12.37 14.96 6.26
CA ASN A 135 13.37 14.47 5.31
C ASN A 135 13.84 13.04 5.63
N ASN A 136 13.96 12.68 6.91
CA ASN A 136 14.42 11.35 7.34
C ASN A 136 13.57 10.20 6.76
N GLN A 137 12.30 10.46 6.43
CA GLN A 137 11.43 9.47 5.78
C GLN A 137 11.76 9.27 4.29
N PHE A 138 12.26 10.30 3.61
CA PHE A 138 12.39 10.33 2.14
C PHE A 138 13.85 10.31 1.64
N THR A 139 14.83 10.64 2.49
CA THR A 139 16.26 10.76 2.17
C THR A 139 17.10 10.11 3.25
#